data_AF-A0A946JE23-F1
#
_entry.id   AF-A0A946JE23-F1
#
_cell.length_a   1.000
_cell.length_b   1.000
_cell.length_c   1.000
_cell.angle_alpha   90.00
_cell.angle_beta   90.00
_cell.angle_gamma   90.00
#
_symmetry.space_group_name_H-M   'P 1'
#
loop_
_entity.id
_entity.type
_entity.pdbx_description
1 polymer ?
#
loop_
_entity_poly.entity_id
_entity_poly.type
_entity_poly.pdbx_seq_one_letter_code
_entity_poly.pdbx_strand_id
1 'polypeptide(L)' 'MKKVLILCTGNSCRSQMAEGWLKHFTSTENVEVYSAGT' A
#
# COMPACT_ATOMS: atom_id res chain seq x y z
N MET A 1 -11.91 10.29 -2.17
CA MET A 1 -10.90 9.25 -2.45
C MET A 1 -9.58 9.65 -1.79
N LYS A 2 -9.07 8.82 -0.88
CA LYS A 2 -7.81 9.07 -0.13
C LYS A 2 -6.71 8.17 -0.71
N LYS A 3 -5.52 8.74 -0.94
CA LYS A 3 -4.36 7.98 -1.44
C LYS A 3 -3.42 7.66 -0.28
N VAL A 4 -2.94 6.42 -0.23
CA VAL A 4 -2.00 5.93 0.78
C VAL A 4 -0.77 5.37 0.06
N LEU A 5 0.41 5.85 0.44
CA LEU A 5 1.69 5.35 -0.07
C LEU A 5 2.48 4.74 1.09
N ILE A 6 2.88 3.48 0.92
CA ILE A 6 3.66 2.74 1.90
C ILE A 6 5.12 2.69 1.42
N LEU A 7 6.03 3.18 2.26
CA LEU A 7 7.45 3.27 1.95
C LEU A 7 8.29 2.31 2.78
N CYS A 8 9.23 1.65 2.12
CA CYS A 8 10.25 0.82 2.73
C CYS A 8 11.61 1.11 2.06
N THR A 9 12.72 0.64 2.64
CA THR A 9 14.06 0.79 2.03
C THR A 9 14.10 0.28 0.58
N GLY A 10 13.35 -0.78 0.26
CA GLY A 10 13.10 -1.26 -1.10
C GLY A 10 11.69 -1.83 -1.24
N ASN A 11 11.19 -1.94 -2.46
CA ASN A 11 9.80 -2.34 -2.74
C ASN A 11 9.61 -3.86 -2.93
N SER A 12 10.10 -4.69 -2.00
CA SER A 12 10.16 -6.15 -2.17
C SER A 12 9.53 -6.97 -1.05
N CYS A 13 9.53 -6.49 0.19
CA CYS A 13 9.05 -7.27 1.34
C CYS A 13 7.94 -6.54 2.12
N ARG A 14 8.32 -5.65 3.05
CA ARG A 14 7.39 -5.03 4.01
C ARG A 14 6.32 -4.19 3.33
N SER A 15 6.71 -3.40 2.33
CA SER A 15 5.81 -2.50 1.60
C SER A 15 4.79 -3.27 0.76
N GLN A 16 5.21 -4.35 0.10
CA GLN A 16 4.34 -5.25 -0.69
C GLN A 16 3.31 -5.98 0.21
N MET A 17 3.75 -6.52 1.34
CA MET A 17 2.83 -7.17 2.29
C MET A 17 1.78 -6.18 2.82
N ALA A 18 2.20 -4.98 3.19
CA ALA A 18 1.31 -3.95 3.70
C ALA A 18 0.31 -3.44 2.63
N GLU A 19 0.74 -3.31 1.36
CA GLU A 19 -0.15 -2.95 0.26
C GLU A 19 -1.24 -4.01 0.07
N GLY A 20 -0.87 -5.30 -0.01
CA GLY A 20 -1.82 -6.39 -0.15
C GLY A 20 -2.81 -6.47 1.02
N TRP A 21 -2.31 -6.31 2.24
CA TRP A 21 -3.14 -6.30 3.45
C TRP A 21 -4.14 -5.14 3.43
N LEU A 22 -3.68 -3.91 3.17
CA LEU A 22 -4.57 -2.75 3.14
C LEU A 22 -5.57 -2.81 1.98
N LYS A 23 -5.20 -3.31 0.81
CA LYS A 23 -6.14 -3.53 -0.29
C LYS A 23 -7.24 -4.55 0.05
N HIS A 24 -6.94 -5.52 0.90
CA HIS A 24 -7.92 -6.51 1.35
C HIS A 24 -8.91 -5.94 2.37
N PHE A 25 -8.44 -5.09 3.31
CA PHE A 25 -9.26 -4.58 4.40
C PHE A 25 -9.93 -3.23 4.12
N THR A 26 -9.50 -2.49 3.09
CA THR A 26 -10.06 -1.18 2.75
C THR A 26 -10.96 -1.24 1.52
N SER A 27 -12.03 -0.44 1.53
CA SER A 27 -12.88 -0.27 0.35
C SER A 27 -12.17 0.55 -0.72
N THR A 28 -11.99 -0.05 -1.89
CA THR A 28 -11.32 0.52 -3.07
C THR A 28 -12.04 1.75 -3.64
N GLU A 29 -13.32 1.95 -3.32
CA GLU A 29 -14.10 3.12 -3.76
C GLU A 29 -13.64 4.41 -3.05
N ASN A 30 -13.08 4.26 -1.84
CA ASN A 30 -12.74 5.39 -0.98
C ASN A 30 -11.24 5.55 -0.75
N VAL A 31 -10.46 4.48 -0.96
CA VAL A 31 -9.03 4.43 -0.67
C VAL A 31 -8.26 3.78 -1.81
N GLU A 32 -7.22 4.46 -2.28
CA GLU A 32 -6.22 3.91 -3.21
C GLU A 32 -4.91 3.67 -2.46
N VAL A 33 -4.38 2.45 -2.56
CA VAL A 33 -3.19 2.01 -1.82
C VAL A 33 -2.07 1.67 -2.79
N TYR A 34 -0.87 2.19 -2.53
CA TYR A 34 0.34 2.00 -3.31
C TYR A 34 1.52 1.66 -2.40
N SER A 35 2.54 0.98 -2.96
CA SER A 35 3.84 0.78 -2.30
C SER A 35 5.01 1.25 -3.16
N ALA A 36 6.07 1.73 -2.51
CA ALA A 36 7.33 2.05 -3.15
C ALA A 36 8.52 1.85 -2.20
N GLY A 37 9.72 1.97 -2.75
CA GLY A 37 10.97 2.03 -1.99
C GLY A 37 11.98 2.90 -2.70
N THR A 38 13.04 3.27 -1.98
CA THR A 38 14.23 3.93 -2.53
C THR A 38 15.02 3.01 -3.46
#